data_AF-A0A1I0PB20-F1
#
_entry.id   AF-A0A1I0PB20-F1
#
_cell.length_a   1.000
_cell.length_b   1.000
_cell.length_c   1.000
_cell.angle_alpha   90.00
_cell.angle_beta   90.00
_cell.angle_gamma   90.00
#
_symmetry.space_group_name_H-M   'P 1'
#
loop_
_entity.id
_entity.type
_entity.pdbx_description
1 polymer ?
#
loop_
_entity_poly.entity_id
_entity_poly.type
_entity_poly.pdbx_seq_one_letter_code
_entity_poly.pdbx_strand_id
1 'polypeptide(L)' 'MPQESRSLLARSLPVVGVAYLVFLATQPPPARWVGLGCLVVLAPFAVGWTLGRFAGVGPWSDGN' A
#
# COMPACT_ATOMS: atom_id res chain seq x y z
N MET A 1 -18.17 8.87 18.40
CA MET A 1 -17.89 7.87 17.36
C MET A 1 -16.41 7.90 16.94
N PRO A 2 -15.47 7.35 17.75
CA PRO A 2 -14.04 7.30 17.38
C PRO A 2 -13.61 6.01 16.65
N GLN A 3 -14.37 4.90 16.78
CA GLN A 3 -14.03 3.62 16.16
C GLN A 3 -14.06 3.65 14.63
N GLU A 4 -15.08 4.27 14.03
CA GLU A 4 -15.26 4.31 12.57
C GLU A 4 -14.12 5.10 11.91
N SER A 5 -13.82 6.30 12.44
CA SER A 5 -12.69 7.12 11.97
C SER A 5 -11.36 6.39 12.10
N ARG A 6 -11.15 5.60 13.16
CA ARG A 6 -9.94 4.80 13.35
C ARG A 6 -9.84 3.64 12.36
N SER A 7 -10.97 3.02 12.00
CA SER A 7 -11.06 1.99 10.97
C SER A 7 -10.80 2.54 9.57
N LEU A 8 -11.37 3.71 9.25
CA LEU A 8 -11.13 4.40 7.99
C LEU A 8 -9.67 4.89 7.89
N LEU A 9 -9.08 5.40 8.97
CA LEU A 9 -7.64 5.72 9.03
C LEU A 9 -6.79 4.46 8.84
N ALA A 10 -7.10 3.38 9.54
CA ALA A 10 -6.38 2.11 9.40
C ALA A 10 -6.46 1.57 7.96
N ARG A 11 -7.57 1.81 7.28
CA ARG A 11 -7.77 1.41 5.88
C ARG A 11 -7.05 2.32 4.88
N SER A 12 -6.82 3.60 5.22
CA SER A 12 -6.06 4.53 4.37
C SER A 12 -4.55 4.53 4.64
N LEU A 13 -4.11 4.06 5.82
CA LEU A 13 -2.70 3.87 6.19
C LEU A 13 -1.84 3.21 5.11
N PRO A 14 -2.24 2.07 4.49
CA PRO A 14 -1.43 1.44 3.44
C PRO A 14 -1.27 2.34 2.21
N VAL A 15 -2.31 3.10 1.84
CA VAL A 15 -2.26 4.04 0.70
C VAL A 15 -1.30 5.19 1.00
N VAL A 16 -1.39 5.76 2.20
CA VAL A 16 -0.50 6.83 2.66
C VAL A 16 0.95 6.33 2.76
N GLY A 17 1.15 5.09 3.24
CA GLY A 17 2.45 4.45 3.32
C GLY A 17 3.12 4.29 1.95
N VAL A 18 2.38 3.80 0.95
CA VAL A 18 2.91 3.68 -0.43
C VAL A 18 3.24 5.05 -1.01
N ALA A 19 2.37 6.06 -0.84
CA ALA A 19 2.63 7.42 -1.28
C ALA A 19 3.90 8.00 -0.65
N TYR A 20 4.12 7.75 0.65
CA TYR A 20 5.32 8.18 1.36
C TYR A 20 6.59 7.47 0.88
N LEU A 21 6.53 6.17 0.55
CA LEU A 21 7.66 5.44 0.00
C LEU A 21 8.02 5.91 -1.42
N VAL A 22 7.03 6.26 -2.24
CA VAL A 22 7.25 6.91 -3.54
C VAL A 22 7.92 8.27 -3.35
N PHE A 23 7.48 9.06 -2.37
CA PHE A 23 8.14 10.30 -2.02
C PHE A 23 9.60 10.08 -1.58
N LEU A 24 9.87 9.09 -0.72
CA LEU A 24 11.23 8.74 -0.33
C LEU A 24 12.10 8.31 -1.52
N ALA A 25 11.53 7.62 -2.50
CA ALA A 25 12.25 7.22 -3.72
C ALA A 25 12.69 8.40 -4.61
N THR A 26 12.10 9.59 -4.45
CA THR A 26 12.52 10.82 -5.16
C THR A 26 13.50 11.68 -4.35
N GLN A 27 13.73 11.37 -3.07
CA GLN A 27 14.67 12.09 -2.21
C GLN A 27 16.14 11.71 -2.52
N PRO A 28 17.12 12.53 -2.10
CA PRO A 28 18.53 12.17 -2.18
C PRO A 28 18.86 10.91 -1.33
N PRO A 29 19.88 10.12 -1.70
CA PRO A 29 20.33 8.97 -0.91
C PRO A 29 20.78 9.42 0.51
N PRO A 30 20.55 8.63 1.58
CA PRO A 30 20.22 7.20 1.59
C PRO A 30 18.71 6.87 1.61
N ALA A 31 17.86 7.86 1.83
CA ALA A 31 16.41 7.68 1.97
C ALA A 31 15.76 7.06 0.72
N ARG A 32 16.31 7.38 -0.46
CA ARG A 32 15.98 6.78 -1.75
C ARG A 32 16.04 5.25 -1.77
N TRP A 33 17.05 4.68 -1.13
CA TRP A 33 17.26 3.22 -1.14
C TRP A 33 16.26 2.50 -0.26
N VAL A 34 15.87 3.11 0.86
CA VAL A 34 14.82 2.59 1.74
C VAL A 34 13.46 2.66 1.02
N GLY A 35 13.16 3.79 0.37
CA GLY A 35 11.95 3.96 -0.44
C GLY A 35 11.84 2.93 -1.56
N LEU A 36 12.91 2.78 -2.35
CA LEU A 36 12.97 1.79 -3.45
C LEU A 36 12.90 0.35 -2.94
N GLY A 37 13.68 0.00 -1.92
CA GLY A 37 13.68 -1.36 -1.37
C GLY A 37 12.32 -1.76 -0.83
N CYS A 38 11.65 -0.86 -0.10
CA CYS A 38 10.32 -1.11 0.41
C CYS A 38 9.27 -1.17 -0.71
N LEU A 39 9.37 -0.31 -1.73
CA LEU A 39 8.49 -0.37 -2.91
C LEU A 39 8.63 -1.69 -3.67
N VAL A 40 9.84 -2.22 -3.84
CA VAL A 40 10.04 -3.51 -4.51
C VAL A 40 9.37 -4.66 -3.76
N VAL A 41 9.39 -4.64 -2.43
CA VAL A 41 8.72 -5.65 -1.59
C VAL A 41 7.20 -5.49 -1.62
N LEU A 42 6.70 -4.25 -1.56
CA LEU A 42 5.26 -3.97 -1.49
C LEU A 42 4.56 -3.99 -2.85
N ALA A 43 5.26 -3.69 -3.94
CA ALA A 43 4.71 -3.67 -5.30
C ALA A 43 3.97 -4.97 -5.68
N PRO A 44 4.55 -6.19 -5.53
CA PRO A 44 3.83 -7.41 -5.87
C PRO A 44 2.58 -7.62 -4.98
N PHE A 45 2.63 -7.17 -3.73
CA PHE A 45 1.48 -7.19 -2.82
C PHE A 45 0.37 -6.22 -3.26
N ALA A 46 0.75 -5.00 -3.65
CA ALA A 46 -0.18 -4.00 -4.19
C ALA A 46 -0.81 -4.47 -5.51
N VAL A 47 -0.03 -5.13 -6.38
CA VAL A 47 -0.53 -5.74 -7.61
C VAL A 47 -1.51 -6.87 -7.29
N GLY A 48 -1.17 -7.78 -6.37
CA GLY A 48 -2.08 -8.85 -5.95
C GLY A 48 -3.38 -8.31 -5.31
N TRP A 49 -3.30 -7.25 -4.50
CA TRP A 49 -4.46 -6.60 -3.90
C TRP A 49 -5.34 -5.91 -4.94
N THR A 50 -4.75 -5.19 -5.90
CA THR A 50 -5.51 -4.53 -6.99
C THR A 50 -6.17 -5.56 -7.91
N LEU A 51 -5.49 -6.66 -8.26
CA LEU A 51 -6.12 -7.77 -8.99
C LEU A 51 -7.27 -8.41 -8.19
N GLY A 52 -7.10 -8.64 -6.89
CA GLY A 52 -8.18 -9.17 -6.04
C GLY A 52 -9.40 -8.24 -6.00
N ARG A 53 -9.17 -6.93 -5.87
CA ARG A 53 -10.25 -5.94 -5.74
C ARG A 53 -10.97 -5.61 -7.05
N PHE A 54 -10.26 -5.55 -8.18
CA PHE A 54 -10.84 -5.15 -9.47
C PHE A 54 -11.12 -6.32 -10.41
N ALA A 55 -10.29 -7.37 -10.39
CA ALA A 55 -10.45 -8.53 -11.26
C ALA A 55 -11.07 -9.74 -10.54
N GLY A 56 -11.29 -9.67 -9.22
CA GLY A 56 -11.81 -10.80 -8.43
C GLY A 56 -10.85 -11.98 -8.36
N VAL A 57 -9.56 -11.77 -8.67
CA VAL A 57 -8.56 -12.83 -8.75
C VAL A 57 -7.73 -12.88 -7.47
N GLY A 58 -7.76 -14.03 -6.79
CA GLY A 58 -6.89 -14.31 -5.64
C GLY A 58 -7.56 -14.08 -4.26
N PRO A 59 -6.82 -14.31 -3.16
CA PRO A 59 -7.37 -14.41 -1.81
C PRO A 59 -7.94 -13.10 -1.21
N TRP A 60 -7.88 -12.00 -1.96
CA TRP A 60 -8.32 -10.67 -1.55
C TRP A 60 -9.58 -10.21 -2.30
N SER A 61 -10.24 -11.09 -3.06
CA SER A 61 -11.53 -10.79 -3.68
C SER A 61 -12.62 -10.64 -2.61
N ASP A 62 -13.39 -9.56 -2.66
CA ASP A 62 -14.52 -9.29 -1.73
C ASP A 62 -15.68 -10.30 -1.89
N GLY A 63 -15.60 -11.24 -2.84
CA GLY A 63 -16.60 -12.28 -3.08
C GLY A 63 -16.25 -13.60 -2.39
N ASN A 64 -16.76 -13.77 -1.16
CA ASN A 64 -17.08 -15.07 -0.58
C ASN A 64 -18.55 -15.03 -0.15
#